data_AF-A0A355UEQ6-F1
#
_entry.id   AF-A0A355UEQ6-F1
#
_cell.length_a   1.000
_cell.length_b   1.000
_cell.length_c   1.000
_cell.angle_alpha   90.00
_cell.angle_beta   90.00
_cell.angle_gamma   90.00
#
_symmetry.space_group_name_H-M   'P 1'
#
loop_
_entity.id
_entity.type
_entity.pdbx_description
1 polymer ?
#
loop_
_entity_poly.entity_id
_entity_poly.type
_entity_poly.pdbx_seq_one_letter_code
_entity_poly.pdbx_strand_id
1 'polypeptide(L)' 'KHGFNKRMFFISDFQAPSFDVSNFPEDSLIKTLLVPLNANNIDNIYVDSLSFVDPIFQVGQNISLNVRIVNKSEK' A
#
# COMPACT_ATOMS: atom_id res chain seq x y z
N LYS A 1 -18.24 19.82 -32.96
CA LYS A 1 -17.82 18.92 -31.87
C LYS A 1 -16.44 18.36 -32.25
N HIS A 2 -15.35 19.00 -31.82
CA HIS A 2 -14.00 18.47 -32.06
C HIS A 2 -13.83 17.24 -31.16
N GLY A 3 -13.89 16.05 -31.75
CA GLY A 3 -13.59 14.81 -31.02
C GLY A 3 -12.09 14.69 -30.82
N PHE A 4 -11.66 14.27 -29.63
CA PHE A 4 -10.26 13.90 -29.41
C PHE A 4 -9.91 12.73 -30.33
N ASN A 5 -9.02 12.96 -31.31
CA ASN A 5 -8.57 11.95 -32.26
C ASN A 5 -7.48 11.02 -31.69
N LYS A 6 -6.97 11.35 -30.49
CA LYS A 6 -5.94 10.58 -29.79
C LYS A 6 -6.36 10.39 -28.34
N ARG A 7 -6.10 9.18 -27.82
CA ARG A 7 -6.38 8.81 -26.43
C ARG A 7 -5.15 8.17 -25.81
N MET A 8 -4.82 8.57 -24.59
CA MET A 8 -3.78 7.98 -23.78
C MET A 8 -4.44 7.21 -22.65
N PHE A 9 -4.10 5.93 -22.51
CA PHE A 9 -4.49 5.11 -21.37
C PHE A 9 -3.25 4.93 -20.50
N PHE A 10 -3.31 5.43 -19.27
CA PHE A 10 -2.21 5.32 -18.32
C PHE A 10 -2.61 4.32 -17.25
N ILE A 11 -1.97 3.14 -17.27
CA ILE A 11 -2.32 1.99 -16.44
C ILE A 11 -1.27 1.89 -15.34
N SER A 12 -1.69 2.05 -14.09
CA SER A 12 -0.82 2.01 -12.90
C SER A 12 -1.63 1.75 -11.64
N ASP A 13 -0.98 1.38 -10.54
CA ASP A 13 -1.60 1.21 -9.22
C ASP A 13 -1.87 2.53 -8.48
N PHE A 14 -1.31 3.65 -8.98
CA PHE A 14 -1.47 5.01 -8.45
C PHE A 14 -1.22 5.13 -6.94
N GLN A 15 -0.26 4.36 -6.42
CA GLN A 15 0.07 4.38 -4.99
C GLN A 15 0.57 5.76 -4.53
N ALA A 16 0.13 6.16 -3.33
CA ALA A 16 0.19 7.53 -2.83
C ALA A 16 1.58 8.13 -2.48
N PRO A 17 2.74 7.44 -2.52
CA PRO A 17 4.01 8.17 -2.63
C PRO A 17 4.50 8.33 -4.08
N SER A 18 4.01 7.52 -5.01
CA SER A 18 4.59 7.36 -6.35
C SER A 18 3.86 8.14 -7.43
N PHE A 19 2.63 8.62 -7.17
CA PHE A 19 1.82 9.32 -8.16
C PHE A 19 1.17 10.58 -7.60
N ASP A 20 1.51 11.72 -8.19
CA ASP A 20 0.88 13.01 -7.93
C ASP A 20 -0.12 13.34 -9.04
N VAL A 21 -1.39 13.02 -8.79
CA VAL A 21 -2.51 13.36 -9.68
C VAL A 21 -2.59 14.87 -9.94
N SER A 22 -2.29 15.69 -8.92
CA SER A 22 -2.53 17.14 -8.98
C SER A 22 -1.59 17.84 -9.96
N ASN A 23 -0.39 17.29 -10.12
CA ASN A 23 0.65 17.82 -11.01
C ASN A 23 0.89 16.93 -12.25
N PHE A 24 -0.02 15.99 -12.54
CA PHE A 24 0.11 15.14 -13.72
C PHE A 24 -0.03 15.98 -15.00
N PRO A 25 0.91 15.89 -15.96
CA PRO A 25 0.87 16.73 -17.16
C PRO A 25 -0.33 16.38 -18.05
N GLU A 26 -1.22 17.37 -18.25
CA GLU A 26 -2.38 17.26 -19.14
C GLU A 26 -2.08 17.90 -20.50
N ASP A 27 -2.34 17.16 -21.58
CA ASP A 27 -2.27 17.67 -22.95
C ASP A 27 -3.70 17.99 -23.44
N SER A 28 -3.93 19.22 -23.89
CA SER A 28 -5.25 19.69 -24.34
C SER A 28 -5.74 19.05 -25.65
N LEU A 29 -4.86 18.39 -26.41
CA LEU A 29 -5.17 17.72 -27.68
C LEU A 29 -5.38 16.21 -27.51
N ILE A 30 -5.04 15.65 -26.35
CA ILE A 30 -5.10 14.21 -26.07
C ILE A 30 -6.02 13.98 -24.88
N LYS A 31 -6.98 13.06 -25.04
CA LYS A 31 -7.77 12.63 -23.89
C LYS A 31 -7.00 11.59 -23.09
N THR A 32 -6.55 11.96 -21.89
CA THR A 32 -5.91 11.04 -20.94
C THR A 32 -6.95 10.33 -20.07
N LEU A 33 -6.78 9.02 -19.91
CA LEU A 33 -7.60 8.17 -19.05
C LEU A 33 -6.66 7.43 -18.09
N LEU A 34 -6.77 7.76 -16.80
CA LEU A 34 -6.09 7.05 -15.73
C LEU A 34 -6.87 5.76 -15.43
N VAL A 35 -6.20 4.61 -15.58
CA VAL A 35 -6.81 3.29 -15.39
C VAL A 35 -6.16 2.65 -14.17
N PRO A 36 -6.82 2.70 -12.99
CA PRO A 36 -6.25 2.16 -11.76
C PRO A 36 -6.19 0.64 -11.85
N LEU A 37 -5.02 0.08 -11.57
CA LEU A 37 -4.90 -1.32 -11.22
C LEU A 37 -5.38 -1.49 -9.79
N ASN A 38 -6.32 -2.40 -9.57
CA ASN A 38 -6.66 -2.82 -8.22
C ASN A 38 -5.40 -3.45 -7.62
N ALA A 39 -4.90 -2.88 -6.53
CA ALA A 39 -3.85 -3.53 -5.76
C ALA A 39 -4.38 -4.89 -5.33
N ASN A 40 -3.65 -5.97 -5.64
CA ASN A 40 -3.86 -7.22 -4.93
C ASN A 40 -3.67 -6.90 -3.45
N ASN A 41 -4.65 -7.24 -2.61
CA ASN A 41 -4.48 -7.15 -1.17
C ASN A 41 -3.21 -7.92 -0.83
N ILE A 42 -2.15 -7.17 -0.52
CA ILE A 42 -0.89 -7.77 -0.12
C ILE A 42 -1.22 -8.49 1.18
N ASP A 43 -0.86 -9.76 1.28
CA ASP A 43 -1.10 -10.58 2.45
C ASP A 43 -0.42 -9.94 3.67
N ASN A 44 -1.17 -9.08 4.36
CA ASN A 44 -0.61 -8.18 5.36
C ASN A 44 -0.65 -8.88 6.72
N ILE A 45 0.38 -9.68 6.99
CA ILE A 45 0.68 -10.19 8.33
C ILE A 45 1.60 -9.19 9.03
N TYR A 46 1.16 -8.64 10.16
CA TYR A 46 1.96 -7.72 10.97
C TYR A 46 1.86 -8.03 12.47
N VAL A 47 2.85 -7.58 13.24
CA VAL A 47 2.82 -7.63 14.70
C VAL A 47 2.06 -6.39 15.20
N ASP A 48 0.95 -6.61 15.88
CA ASP A 48 0.13 -5.55 16.47
C ASP A 48 0.69 -5.10 17.82
N SER A 49 1.13 -6.05 18.64
CA SER A 49 1.66 -5.76 19.98
C SER A 49 2.59 -6.86 20.45
N LEU A 50 3.54 -6.49 21.31
CA LEU A 50 4.42 -7.42 22.02
C LEU A 50 4.60 -6.98 23.47
N SER A 51 4.67 -7.93 24.38
CA SER A 51 4.93 -7.68 25.80
C SER A 51 5.77 -8.79 26.41
N PHE A 52 6.64 -8.42 27.34
CA PHE A 52 7.34 -9.39 28.16
C PHE A 52 6.40 -9.95 29.22
N VAL A 53 6.49 -11.25 29.46
CA VAL A 53 5.73 -11.91 30.52
C VAL A 53 6.23 -11.43 31.89
N ASP A 54 7.55 -11.29 32.02
CA ASP A 54 8.21 -10.91 33.27
C ASP A 54 8.76 -9.48 33.19
N PRO A 55 8.68 -8.71 34.29
CA PRO A 55 9.14 -7.32 34.33
C PRO A 55 10.66 -7.18 34.59
N ILE A 56 11.35 -8.26 34.96
CA ILE A 56 12.76 -8.25 35.35
C ILE A 56 13.55 -9.19 34.44
N PHE A 57 14.66 -8.71 33.90
CA PHE A 57 15.54 -9.47 33.02
C PHE A 57 16.88 -9.77 33.69
N GLN A 58 17.32 -11.03 33.62
CA GLN A 58 18.65 -11.44 34.06
C GLN A 58 19.45 -11.94 32.85
N VAL A 59 20.72 -11.54 32.79
CA VAL A 59 21.62 -11.97 31.71
C VAL A 59 21.80 -13.48 31.76
N GLY A 60 21.58 -14.15 30.62
CA GLY A 60 21.71 -15.60 30.49
C GLY A 60 20.45 -16.39 30.83
N GLN A 61 19.34 -15.74 31.18
CA GLN A 61 18.05 -16.40 31.36
C GLN A 61 17.17 -16.28 30.11
N ASN A 62 16.37 -17.32 29.87
CA ASN A 62 15.34 -17.29 28.84
C ASN A 62 14.24 -16.31 29.23
N ILE A 63 13.78 -15.53 28.25
CA ILE A 63 12.69 -14.58 28.41
C ILE A 63 11.48 -15.04 27.60
N SER A 64 10.30 -14.85 28.17
CA SER A 64 9.03 -15.16 27.51
C SER A 64 8.38 -13.88 26.99
N LEU A 65 7.94 -13.92 25.73
CA LEU A 65 7.32 -12.80 25.04
C LEU A 65 5.91 -13.21 24.57
N ASN A 66 4.91 -12.40 24.90
CA ASN A 66 3.61 -12.47 24.27
C ASN A 66 3.64 -11.62 23.00
N VAL A 67 3.24 -12.19 21.87
CA VAL A 67 3.17 -11.48 20.59
C VAL A 67 1.78 -11.64 20.01
N ARG A 68 1.15 -10.53 19.64
CA ARG A 68 -0.09 -10.53 18.88
C ARG A 68 0.23 -10.30 17.41
N ILE A 69 -0.03 -11.32 16.60
CA ILE A 69 0.10 -11.26 15.14
C ILE A 69 -1.29 -11.08 14.55
N VAL A 70 -1.43 -10.12 13.65
CA VAL A 70 -2.67 -9.86 12.92
C VAL A 70 -2.45 -10.19 11.46
N ASN A 71 -3.32 -11.04 10.92
CA ASN A 71 -3.40 -11.32 9.50
C ASN A 71 -4.58 -10.53 8.91
N LYS A 72 -4.31 -9.60 7.99
CA LYS A 72 -5.31 -8.83 7.24
C LYS A 72 -5.46 -9.28 5.78
N SER A 73 -4.92 -10.44 5.43
CA SER A 73 -5.11 -11.05 4.12
C SER A 73 -6.59 -11.40 3.89
N GLU A 74 -7.07 -11.25 2.66
CA GLU A 74 -8.41 -11.71 2.27
C GLU A 74 -8.37 -13.22 1.95
N LYS A 75 -9.49 -13.91 2.16
CA LYS A 75 -9.60 -15.38 2.06
C LYS A 75 -9.90 -15.84 0.65
#